data_AF-A0A3D4G183-F1
#
_entry.id   AF-A0A3D4G183-F1
#
_cell.length_a   1.000
_cell.length_b   1.000
_cell.length_c   1.000
_cell.angle_alpha   90.00
_cell.angle_beta   90.00
_cell.angle_gamma   90.00
#
_symmetry.space_group_name_H-M   'P 1'
#
loop_
_entity.id
_entity.type
_entity.pdbx_description
1 polymer ?
#
loop_
_entity_poly.entity_id
_entity_poly.type
_entity_poly.pdbx_seq_one_letter_code
_entity_poly.pdbx_strand_id
1 'polypeptide(L)' 'FLFPGVGYGGSCFPKDVKALIRTSNQLGLDASILEAVEAVNDSQKRLLLDAIVARFGDDLSSRIYAIWGLAFKPNTDDM' A
#
# COMPACT_ATOMS: atom_id res chain seq x y z
N PHE A 1 11.63 -9.84 -3.42
CA PHE A 1 10.34 -9.49 -2.82
C PHE A 1 10.34 -9.65 -1.29
N LEU A 2 11.47 -9.45 -0.60
CA LEU A 2 11.55 -9.52 0.87
C LEU A 2 12.11 -8.23 1.48
N PHE A 3 12.13 -7.16 0.69
CA PHE A 3 12.51 -5.84 1.19
C PHE A 3 11.27 -5.20 1.81
N PRO A 4 11.28 -4.88 3.11
CA PRO A 4 10.18 -4.14 3.72
C PRO A 4 10.12 -2.72 3.16
N GLY A 5 8.94 -2.11 3.19
CA GLY A 5 8.72 -0.77 2.66
C GLY A 5 7.34 -0.24 3.02
N VAL A 6 6.90 0.77 2.26
CA VAL A 6 5.62 1.48 2.44
C VAL A 6 4.42 0.79 1.76
N GLY A 7 4.56 -0.50 1.47
CA GLY A 7 3.61 -1.28 0.68
C GLY A 7 3.99 -1.38 -0.80
N TYR A 8 3.27 -2.24 -1.51
CA TYR A 8 3.36 -2.41 -2.96
C TYR A 8 2.23 -1.65 -3.68
N GLY A 9 2.50 -1.28 -4.93
CA GLY A 9 1.57 -0.59 -5.83
C GLY A 9 1.65 -1.09 -7.27
N GLY A 10 1.40 -0.19 -8.21
CA GLY A 10 1.36 -0.47 -9.65
C GLY A 10 0.04 -1.08 -10.12
N SER A 11 -0.14 -1.14 -11.44
CA SER A 11 -1.40 -1.54 -12.08
C SER A 11 -1.71 -3.05 -12.02
N CYS A 12 -0.69 -3.90 -11.80
CA CYS A 12 -0.86 -5.37 -11.84
C CYS A 12 -1.16 -5.97 -10.46
N PHE A 13 -0.23 -5.87 -9.51
CA PHE A 13 -0.28 -6.71 -8.31
C PHE A 13 -1.53 -6.46 -7.42
N PRO A 14 -1.90 -5.20 -7.08
CA PRO A 14 -3.13 -4.95 -6.31
C PRO A 14 -4.39 -5.45 -7.03
N LYS A 15 -4.44 -5.28 -8.35
CA LYS A 15 -5.59 -5.72 -9.18
C LYS A 15 -5.71 -7.24 -9.18
N ASP A 16 -4.60 -7.94 -9.40
CA ASP A 16 -4.60 -9.39 -9.55
C ASP A 16 -4.88 -10.09 -8.20
N VAL A 17 -4.41 -9.55 -7.08
CA VAL A 17 -4.77 -10.04 -5.72
C VAL A 17 -6.27 -9.89 -5.48
N LYS A 18 -6.84 -8.72 -5.76
CA LYS A 18 -8.30 -8.49 -5.60
C LYS A 18 -9.13 -9.40 -6.51
N ALA A 19 -8.69 -9.60 -7.75
CA ALA A 19 -9.35 -10.51 -8.68
C ALA A 19 -9.31 -11.96 -8.18
N LEU A 20 -8.17 -12.40 -7.63
CA LEU A 20 -8.00 -13.73 -7.09
C LEU A 20 -8.87 -13.95 -5.84
N ILE A 21 -8.89 -13.01 -4.89
CA ILE A 21 -9.78 -13.05 -3.71
C ILE A 21 -11.24 -13.19 -4.16
N ARG A 22 -11.68 -12.34 -5.10
CA ARG A 22 -13.06 -12.37 -5.62
C ARG A 22 -13.39 -13.71 -6.25
N THR A 23 -12.48 -14.26 -7.05
CA THR A 23 -12.67 -15.56 -7.72
C THR A 23 -12.73 -16.70 -6.71
N SER A 24 -11.84 -16.72 -5.71
CA SER A 24 -11.86 -17.70 -4.63
C SER A 24 -13.18 -17.68 -3.87
N ASN A 25 -13.66 -16.48 -3.50
CA ASN A 25 -14.91 -16.32 -2.78
C ASN A 25 -16.12 -16.77 -3.62
N GLN A 26 -16.11 -16.56 -4.95
CA GLN A 26 -17.15 -17.08 -5.86
C GLN A 26 -17.15 -18.60 -5.96
N LEU A 27 -16.00 -19.25 -5.77
CA LEU A 27 -15.85 -20.71 -5.78
C LEU A 27 -16.04 -21.33 -4.39
N GLY A 28 -16.31 -20.53 -3.36
CA GLY A 28 -16.42 -21.00 -1.97
C GLY A 28 -15.08 -21.46 -1.37
N LEU A 29 -13.96 -20.96 -1.90
CA LEU A 29 -12.62 -21.23 -1.39
C LEU A 29 -12.20 -20.15 -0.39
N ASP A 30 -11.50 -20.55 0.67
CA ASP A 30 -10.94 -19.61 1.65
C ASP A 30 -9.77 -18.82 1.05
N ALA A 31 -9.88 -17.49 1.06
CA ALA A 31 -8.87 -16.55 0.60
C ALA A 31 -8.22 -15.75 1.74
N SER A 32 -8.39 -16.17 3.00
CA SER A 32 -7.97 -15.43 4.21
C SER A 32 -6.54 -14.88 4.18
N ILE A 33 -5.58 -15.62 3.63
CA ILE A 33 -4.20 -15.14 3.47
C ILE A 33 -4.12 -13.96 2.50
N LEU A 34 -4.80 -14.04 1.36
CA LEU A 34 -4.78 -12.96 0.36
C LEU A 34 -5.53 -11.73 0.86
N GLU A 35 -6.63 -11.92 1.57
CA GLU A 35 -7.37 -10.85 2.24
C GLU A 35 -6.49 -10.15 3.29
N ALA A 36 -5.75 -10.92 4.09
CA ALA A 36 -4.78 -10.37 5.03
C ALA A 36 -3.64 -9.60 4.31
N VAL A 37 -3.14 -10.11 3.18
CA VAL A 37 -2.11 -9.43 2.38
C VAL A 37 -2.62 -8.08 1.88
N GLU A 38 -3.85 -8.02 1.36
CA GLU A 38 -4.45 -6.77 0.88
C GLU A 38 -4.67 -5.77 2.02
N ALA A 39 -5.26 -6.21 3.13
CA ALA A 39 -5.52 -5.39 4.30
C ALA A 39 -4.23 -4.82 4.92
N VAL A 40 -3.20 -5.67 5.07
CA VAL A 40 -1.90 -5.23 5.58
C VAL A 40 -1.27 -4.23 4.62
N ASN A 41 -1.28 -4.48 3.30
CA ASN A 41 -0.72 -3.55 2.33
C ASN A 41 -1.40 -2.17 2.37
N ASP A 42 -2.73 -2.13 2.48
CA ASP A 42 -3.47 -0.87 2.54
C ASP A 42 -3.22 -0.10 3.85
N SER A 43 -3.04 -0.79 4.97
CA SER A 43 -2.60 -0.16 6.22
C SER A 43 -1.15 0.33 6.16
N GLN A 44 -0.25 -0.43 5.54
CA GLN A 44 1.18 -0.13 5.44
C GLN A 44 1.46 1.17 4.68
N LYS A 45 0.62 1.52 3.70
CA LYS A 45 0.72 2.80 2.95
C LYS A 45 0.56 4.03 3.85
N ARG A 46 -0.08 3.90 5.01
CA ARG A 46 -0.24 4.98 6.00
C ARG A 46 0.94 5.14 6.94
N LEU A 47 1.84 4.16 7.00
CA LEU A 47 2.95 4.12 7.97
C LEU A 47 3.74 5.44 8.05
N LEU A 48 4.09 6.04 6.91
CA LEU A 48 4.83 7.31 6.89
C LEU A 48 3.98 8.49 7.35
N LEU A 49 2.70 8.52 7.00
CA LEU A 49 1.78 9.59 7.42
C LEU A 49 1.57 9.55 8.93
N ASP A 50 1.34 8.35 9.48
CA ASP A 50 1.16 8.15 10.91
C ASP A 50 2.43 8.54 11.68
N ALA A 51 3.61 8.19 11.15
CA ALA A 51 4.89 8.60 11.72
C ALA A 51 5.11 10.12 11.67
N ILE A 52 4.70 10.78 10.58
CA ILE A 52 4.77 12.25 10.45
C ILE A 52 3.85 12.92 11.46
N VAL A 53 2.59 12.48 11.57
CA VAL A 53 1.61 13.04 12.52
C VAL A 53 2.09 12.82 13.96
N ALA A 54 2.54 11.62 14.30
CA ALA A 54 3.09 11.33 15.63
C ALA A 54 4.30 12.22 15.98
N ARG A 55 5.10 12.60 14.97
CA ARG A 55 6.30 13.43 15.16
C ARG A 55 6.03 14.92 15.20
N PHE A 56 5.05 15.41 14.45
CA PHE A 56 4.85 16.84 14.19
C PHE A 56 3.51 17.40 14.68
N GLY A 57 2.59 16.54 15.14
CA GLY A 57 1.24 16.88 15.56
C GLY A 57 0.21 16.72 14.45
N ASP A 58 -1.07 16.89 14.79
CA ASP A 58 -2.18 16.78 13.83
C ASP A 58 -2.24 17.97 12.85
N ASP A 59 -1.75 19.14 13.27
CA ASP A 59 -1.65 20.32 12.40
C ASP A 59 -0.30 20.36 11.66
N LEU A 60 -0.35 19.97 10.39
CA LEU A 60 0.80 19.94 9.49
C LEU A 60 0.88 21.20 8.59
N SER A 61 -0.04 22.15 8.71
CA SER A 61 -0.26 23.24 7.75
C SER A 61 0.91 24.22 7.59
N SER A 62 1.68 24.45 8.65
CA SER A 62 2.81 25.38 8.68
C SER A 62 4.14 24.74 8.26
N ARG A 63 4.11 23.53 7.72
CA ARG A 63 5.31 22.73 7.41
C ARG A 63 5.39 22.40 5.91
N ILE A 64 6.62 22.22 5.45
CA ILE A 64 6.93 21.81 4.07
C ILE A 64 7.60 20.44 4.13
N TYR A 65 7.11 19.50 3.31
CA TYR A 65 7.64 18.15 3.20
C TYR A 65 8.13 17.91 1.77
N ALA A 66 9.38 17.47 1.63
CA ALA A 66 9.90 17.01 0.36
C ALA A 66 9.53 15.54 0.16
N ILE A 67 9.00 15.20 -1.02
CA ILE A 67 8.70 13.82 -1.41
C ILE A 67 9.76 13.40 -2.43
N TRP A 68 10.49 12.33 -2.14
CA TRP A 68 11.50 11.79 -3.04
C TRP A 68 11.09 10.40 -3.54
N GLY A 69 10.64 10.36 -4.80
CA GLY A 69 10.03 9.17 -5.39
C GLY A 69 8.51 9.32 -5.43
N LEU A 70 7.92 9.05 -6.60
CA LEU A 70 6.49 9.23 -6.86
C LEU A 70 5.89 7.98 -7.51
N ALA A 71 6.54 7.49 -8.57
CA ALA A 71 6.18 6.23 -9.19
C ALA A 71 6.22 5.06 -8.19
N PHE A 72 5.42 4.03 -8.43
CA PHE A 72 5.29 2.90 -7.50
C PHE A 72 6.59 2.07 -7.35
N LYS A 73 7.54 2.22 -8.27
CA LYS A 73 8.87 1.62 -8.24
C LYS A 73 9.90 2.46 -9.03
N PRO A 74 11.21 2.19 -8.90
CA PRO A 74 12.23 2.86 -9.68
C PRO A 74 12.09 2.64 -11.20
N ASN A 75 12.60 3.61 -11.98
CA ASN A 75 12.74 3.52 -13.44
C ASN A 75 11.43 3.30 -14.21
N THR A 76 10.33 3.89 -13.74
CA THR A 76 9.04 3.94 -14.45
C THR A 76 8.32 5.26 -14.12
N ASP A 77 7.39 5.64 -14.99
CA ASP A 77 6.45 6.74 -14.83
C ASP A 77 5.05 6.28 -14.36
N ASP A 78 4.85 4.98 -14.17
CA ASP A 78 3.61 4.40 -13.65
C ASP A 78 3.41 4.79 -12.18
N MET A 79 2.26 5.39 -11.89
CA MET A 79 1.90 6.03 -10.61
C MET A 79 0.97 5.14 -9.79
#